data_AF-A0A1C5KKI7-F1
#
_entry.id   AF-A0A1C5KKI7-F1
#
_cell.length_a   1.000
_cell.length_b   1.000
_cell.length_c   1.000
_cell.angle_alpha   90.00
_cell.angle_beta   90.00
_cell.angle_gamma   90.00
#
_symmetry.space_group_name_H-M   'P 1'
#
loop_
_entity.id
_entity.type
_entity.pdbx_description
1 polymer ?
#
loop_
_entity_poly.entity_id
_entity_poly.type
_entity_poly.pdbx_seq_one_letter_code
_entity_poly.pdbx_strand_id
1 'polypeptide(L)'
;MEKDLFGINRWKINLHTHTTRSDGSRTPEEVAEIYKKAGYDVIAVTDHWKYHESGEIGGLRILAGAEYNIGGGNAGTGVYHILGIGCSREPDLAGTAGPQEIIDEVHRCKGLAVLAHPAWSLNTAQQAAKLSGIDATEIYNSVSDAGESSRPYSGDFVDTAACQGLFYSLLADDDAHFYDGSDETKAWIMLEAGENASDEELLRAIREEKFYATQGPEIHIRREKNEVTVNCSPVSRISFFSNAVWAPERGHRGNGLTKAVCHVEPWETFIRAEATDAQGKMAWSRVIRLV
;
A
#
# COMPACT_ATOMS: atom_id res chain seq x y z
N MET A 1 8.86 15.21 -6.57
CA MET A 1 7.42 15.47 -6.71
C MET A 1 7.07 15.57 -8.18
N GLU A 2 5.93 14.98 -8.55
CA GLU A 2 5.41 14.97 -9.92
C GLU A 2 3.98 15.53 -9.92
N LYS A 3 3.54 16.09 -11.05
CA LYS A 3 2.15 16.56 -11.20
C LYS A 3 1.29 15.46 -11.77
N ASP A 4 0.14 15.23 -11.15
CA ASP A 4 -0.89 14.33 -11.69
C ASP A 4 -1.68 14.98 -12.85
N LEU A 5 -2.62 14.24 -13.45
CA LEU A 5 -3.52 14.66 -14.53
C LEU A 5 -4.36 15.90 -14.18
N PHE A 6 -4.48 16.25 -12.91
CA PHE A 6 -5.20 17.43 -12.42
C PHE A 6 -4.25 18.57 -12.01
N GLY A 7 -2.94 18.40 -12.21
CA GLY A 7 -1.91 19.38 -11.89
C GLY A 7 -1.57 19.46 -10.40
N ILE A 8 -2.01 18.48 -9.59
CA ILE A 8 -1.71 18.41 -8.16
C ILE A 8 -0.32 17.80 -7.98
N ASN A 9 0.48 18.39 -7.10
CA ASN A 9 1.80 17.85 -6.77
C ASN A 9 1.65 16.59 -5.90
N ARG A 10 2.33 15.51 -6.32
CA ARG A 10 2.36 14.21 -5.66
C ARG A 10 3.79 13.86 -5.27
N TRP A 11 3.93 13.30 -4.07
CA TRP A 11 5.14 12.67 -3.56
C TRP A 11 5.15 11.21 -3.99
N LYS A 12 6.27 10.74 -4.54
CA LYS A 12 6.49 9.32 -4.82
C LYS A 12 7.08 8.64 -3.57
N ILE A 13 6.34 7.70 -2.97
CA ILE A 13 6.68 7.13 -1.66
C ILE A 13 6.64 5.60 -1.68
N ASN A 14 7.69 4.96 -1.14
CA ASN A 14 7.71 3.54 -0.78
C ASN A 14 7.76 3.40 0.75
N LEU A 15 6.87 2.62 1.34
CA LEU A 15 6.73 2.48 2.79
C LEU A 15 7.24 1.14 3.33
N HIS A 16 7.75 0.26 2.47
CA HIS A 16 8.27 -1.05 2.87
C HIS A 16 9.59 -1.37 2.17
N THR A 17 10.69 -1.39 2.92
CA THR A 17 12.00 -1.84 2.42
C THR A 17 12.93 -2.22 3.57
N HIS A 18 13.78 -3.22 3.30
CA HIS A 18 14.73 -3.79 4.25
C HIS A 18 16.16 -3.44 3.91
N THR A 19 17.00 -3.48 4.93
CA THR A 19 18.43 -3.19 4.83
C THR A 19 19.24 -4.29 5.52
N THR A 20 20.57 -4.13 5.53
CA THR A 20 21.49 -5.00 6.26
C THR A 20 21.32 -4.95 7.79
N ARG A 21 20.41 -4.12 8.33
CA ARG A 21 20.07 -4.12 9.76
C ARG A 21 19.13 -5.26 10.13
N SER A 22 18.46 -5.88 9.15
CA SER A 22 17.69 -7.11 9.30
C SER A 22 18.17 -8.17 8.29
N ASP A 23 17.41 -8.42 7.23
CA ASP A 23 17.65 -9.47 6.24
C ASP A 23 17.72 -8.96 4.79
N GLY A 24 17.76 -7.65 4.58
CA GLY A 24 18.11 -7.05 3.30
C GLY A 24 19.61 -7.14 3.00
N SER A 25 19.97 -7.04 1.71
CA SER A 25 21.36 -7.19 1.23
C SER A 25 22.13 -5.87 1.07
N ARG A 26 21.45 -4.73 1.26
CA ARG A 26 21.99 -3.37 1.06
C ARG A 26 21.95 -2.54 2.34
N THR A 27 22.97 -1.71 2.54
CA THR A 27 23.02 -0.74 3.65
C THR A 27 21.94 0.33 3.50
N PRO A 28 21.49 0.97 4.59
CA PRO A 28 20.54 2.08 4.51
C PRO A 28 20.95 3.18 3.51
N GLU A 29 22.25 3.48 3.42
CA GLU A 29 22.82 4.45 2.47
C GLU A 29 22.68 4.00 1.01
N GLU A 30 22.98 2.73 0.71
CA GLU A 30 22.80 2.16 -0.63
C GLU A 30 21.32 2.13 -1.03
N VAL A 31 20.44 1.73 -0.11
CA VAL A 31 18.99 1.73 -0.33
C VAL A 31 18.50 3.14 -0.65
N ALA A 32 18.86 4.13 0.15
CA ALA A 32 18.49 5.52 -0.10
C ALA A 32 19.04 6.04 -1.43
N GLU A 33 20.26 5.68 -1.82
CA GLU A 33 20.82 6.04 -3.12
C GLU A 33 20.03 5.45 -4.29
N ILE A 34 19.64 4.16 -4.21
CA ILE A 34 18.86 3.48 -5.25
C ILE A 34 17.49 4.15 -5.43
N TYR A 35 16.73 4.32 -4.34
CA TYR A 35 15.40 4.93 -4.41
C TYR A 35 15.45 6.39 -4.86
N LYS A 36 16.44 7.17 -4.40
CA LYS A 36 16.64 8.55 -4.86
C LYS A 36 16.90 8.62 -6.37
N LYS A 37 17.77 7.74 -6.90
CA LYS A 37 18.03 7.65 -8.35
C LYS A 37 16.79 7.25 -9.14
N ALA A 38 15.90 6.46 -8.55
CA ALA A 38 14.60 6.07 -9.12
C ALA A 38 13.49 7.14 -8.96
N GLY A 39 13.85 8.34 -8.47
CA GLY A 39 12.96 9.49 -8.38
C GLY A 39 11.98 9.45 -7.19
N TYR A 40 12.22 8.60 -6.19
CA TYR A 40 11.42 8.61 -4.97
C TYR A 40 11.73 9.88 -4.17
N ASP A 41 10.69 10.43 -3.57
CA ASP A 41 10.81 11.59 -2.70
C ASP A 41 10.97 11.18 -1.22
N VAL A 42 10.34 10.07 -0.83
CA VAL A 42 10.34 9.54 0.53
C VAL A 42 10.39 8.02 0.50
N ILE A 43 11.14 7.43 1.44
CA ILE A 43 10.99 6.01 1.78
C ILE A 43 10.82 5.82 3.29
N ALA A 44 10.26 4.69 3.72
CA ALA A 44 10.40 4.22 5.09
C ALA A 44 11.34 3.01 5.12
N VAL A 45 12.31 3.00 6.05
CA VAL A 45 13.15 1.83 6.31
C VAL A 45 12.48 0.99 7.38
N THR A 46 12.12 -0.25 7.05
CA THR A 46 11.22 -1.09 7.86
C THR A 46 11.83 -2.43 8.24
N ASP A 47 13.14 -2.44 8.52
CA ASP A 47 13.86 -3.63 8.97
C ASP A 47 13.11 -4.41 10.08
N HIS A 48 13.11 -5.75 9.97
CA HIS A 48 12.43 -6.63 10.90
C HIS A 48 12.85 -6.40 12.36
N TRP A 49 11.88 -5.97 13.20
CA TRP A 49 12.07 -5.65 14.62
C TRP A 49 13.22 -4.67 14.90
N LYS A 50 13.58 -3.81 13.93
CA LYS A 50 14.62 -2.79 14.08
C LYS A 50 14.07 -1.44 13.67
N TYR A 51 13.67 -0.66 14.67
CA TYR A 51 13.22 0.71 14.43
C TYR A 51 14.29 1.55 13.73
N HIS A 52 13.87 2.23 12.68
CA HIS A 52 14.61 3.32 12.06
C HIS A 52 13.88 4.63 12.37
N GLU A 53 14.62 5.65 12.80
CA GLU A 53 14.06 6.97 13.07
C GLU A 53 13.84 7.78 11.79
N SER A 54 12.93 8.75 11.82
CA SER A 54 12.76 9.69 10.71
C SER A 54 14.00 10.57 10.56
N GLY A 55 14.31 10.96 9.32
CA GLY A 55 15.45 11.82 9.04
C GLY A 55 15.73 11.94 7.54
N GLU A 56 17.00 12.00 7.20
CA GLU A 56 17.47 12.09 5.82
C GLU A 56 18.73 11.25 5.66
N ILE A 57 18.80 10.46 4.59
CA ILE A 57 19.99 9.69 4.22
C ILE A 57 20.35 10.07 2.78
N GLY A 58 21.56 10.59 2.57
CA GLY A 58 22.04 10.94 1.23
C GLY A 58 21.17 11.96 0.49
N GLY A 59 20.42 12.82 1.21
CA GLY A 59 19.47 13.76 0.63
C GLY A 59 18.14 13.15 0.16
N LEU A 60 17.83 11.91 0.58
CA LEU A 60 16.49 11.32 0.48
C LEU A 60 15.84 11.37 1.85
N ARG A 61 14.58 11.82 1.92
CA ARG A 61 13.82 11.85 3.17
C ARG A 61 13.44 10.44 3.59
N ILE A 62 13.67 10.13 4.86
CA ILE A 62 13.36 8.84 5.47
C ILE A 62 12.25 9.05 6.51
N LEU A 63 11.15 8.29 6.38
CA LEU A 63 10.15 8.15 7.42
C LEU A 63 10.56 7.05 8.39
N ALA A 64 10.27 7.26 9.68
CA ALA A 64 10.46 6.24 10.69
C ALA A 64 9.71 4.94 10.33
N GLY A 65 10.28 3.79 10.66
CA GLY A 65 9.72 2.51 10.24
C GLY A 65 10.29 1.32 11.01
N ALA A 66 9.50 0.25 11.05
CA ALA A 66 9.88 -1.11 11.43
C ALA A 66 8.80 -2.07 10.93
N GLU A 67 9.17 -3.30 10.58
CA GLU A 67 8.23 -4.39 10.35
C GLU A 67 8.27 -5.36 11.53
N TYR A 68 7.10 -5.70 12.07
CA TYR A 68 6.93 -6.66 13.14
C TYR A 68 6.31 -7.94 12.57
N ASN A 69 7.17 -8.92 12.28
CA ASN A 69 6.75 -10.22 11.80
C ASN A 69 6.45 -11.18 12.96
N ILE A 70 5.34 -11.92 12.85
CA ILE A 70 4.77 -12.80 13.86
C ILE A 70 4.43 -14.14 13.19
N GLY A 71 4.92 -15.25 13.74
CA GLY A 71 4.67 -16.59 13.20
C GLY A 71 5.69 -16.97 12.12
N GLY A 72 5.21 -17.48 10.97
CA GLY A 72 6.04 -17.80 9.80
C GLY A 72 6.04 -19.28 9.37
N GLY A 73 5.60 -20.20 10.23
CA GLY A 73 5.58 -21.64 9.92
C GLY A 73 4.27 -22.17 9.32
N ASN A 74 3.14 -21.57 9.68
CA ASN A 74 1.81 -22.07 9.28
C ASN A 74 0.77 -20.93 9.27
N ALA A 75 0.27 -20.59 8.08
CA ALA A 75 -0.79 -19.58 7.92
C ALA A 75 -2.06 -19.87 8.73
N GLY A 76 -2.37 -21.16 8.96
CA GLY A 76 -3.52 -21.59 9.76
C GLY A 76 -3.44 -21.18 11.24
N THR A 77 -2.24 -20.93 11.76
CA THR A 77 -2.04 -20.42 13.13
C THR A 77 -1.97 -18.89 13.20
N GLY A 78 -2.08 -18.21 12.06
CA GLY A 78 -1.88 -16.77 11.92
C GLY A 78 -0.40 -16.44 11.71
N VAL A 79 -0.10 -15.87 10.56
CA VAL A 79 1.18 -15.22 10.26
C VAL A 79 0.85 -13.76 9.98
N TYR A 80 1.50 -12.84 10.66
CA TYR A 80 1.23 -11.41 10.49
C TYR A 80 2.52 -10.66 10.35
N HIS A 81 2.54 -9.76 9.39
CA HIS A 81 3.59 -8.78 9.21
C HIS A 81 2.92 -7.41 9.33
N ILE A 82 3.36 -6.63 10.32
CA ILE A 82 2.75 -5.34 10.63
C ILE A 82 3.81 -4.26 10.56
N LEU A 83 3.63 -3.28 9.67
CA LEU A 83 4.50 -2.12 9.62
C LEU A 83 4.06 -1.09 10.64
N GLY A 84 5.03 -0.51 11.35
CA GLY A 84 4.85 0.70 12.16
C GLY A 84 5.46 1.91 11.48
N ILE A 85 4.68 2.61 10.66
CA ILE A 85 5.18 3.72 9.82
C ILE A 85 5.04 5.07 10.52
N GLY A 86 6.10 5.87 10.51
CA GLY A 86 6.11 7.24 11.02
C GLY A 86 5.90 7.36 12.53
N CYS A 87 6.27 6.33 13.30
CA CYS A 87 6.20 6.37 14.75
C CYS A 87 7.11 7.49 15.31
N SER A 88 6.55 8.34 16.18
CA SER A 88 7.26 9.48 16.79
C SER A 88 8.39 9.09 17.77
N ARG A 89 8.46 7.82 18.13
CA ARG A 89 9.53 7.17 18.90
C ARG A 89 9.46 5.67 18.62
N GLU A 90 10.53 4.94 18.95
CA GLU A 90 10.55 3.48 18.90
C GLU A 90 9.38 2.89 19.73
N PRO A 91 8.52 2.04 19.12
CA PRO A 91 7.50 1.30 19.83
C PRO A 91 8.09 0.39 20.92
N ASP A 92 7.54 0.46 22.13
CA ASP A 92 7.99 -0.38 23.26
C ASP A 92 7.31 -1.76 23.18
N LEU A 93 7.90 -2.67 22.43
CA LEU A 93 7.34 -3.99 22.12
C LEU A 93 8.27 -5.11 22.58
N ALA A 94 7.71 -6.09 23.29
CA ALA A 94 8.39 -7.36 23.52
C ALA A 94 8.40 -8.20 22.23
N GLY A 95 9.44 -9.02 22.02
CA GLY A 95 9.50 -9.94 20.88
C GLY A 95 8.40 -11.03 20.88
N THR A 96 7.59 -11.11 21.94
CA THR A 96 6.42 -11.99 22.05
C THR A 96 5.09 -11.24 21.86
N ALA A 97 5.13 -9.96 21.51
CA ALA A 97 3.93 -9.14 21.35
C ALA A 97 3.02 -9.73 20.26
N GLY A 98 1.72 -9.76 20.56
CA GLY A 98 0.71 -10.20 19.60
C GLY A 98 0.38 -9.12 18.56
N PRO A 99 -0.32 -9.47 17.47
CA PRO A 99 -0.65 -8.52 16.41
C PRO A 99 -1.45 -7.30 16.90
N GLN A 100 -2.42 -7.50 17.81
CA GLN A 100 -3.18 -6.38 18.36
C GLN A 100 -2.32 -5.46 19.24
N GLU A 101 -1.42 -6.02 20.04
CA GLU A 101 -0.51 -5.24 20.90
C GLU A 101 0.43 -4.37 20.06
N ILE A 102 0.93 -4.91 18.94
CA ILE A 102 1.76 -4.17 17.99
C ILE A 102 0.97 -3.00 17.39
N ILE A 103 -0.26 -3.23 16.92
CA ILE A 103 -1.11 -2.17 16.36
C ILE A 103 -1.34 -1.06 17.39
N ASP A 104 -1.71 -1.44 18.62
CA ASP A 104 -2.00 -0.49 19.70
C ASP A 104 -0.76 0.35 20.08
N GLU A 105 0.44 -0.25 20.12
CA GLU A 105 1.67 0.49 20.44
C GLU A 105 2.11 1.39 19.28
N VAL A 106 1.97 0.94 18.03
CA VAL A 106 2.21 1.80 16.85
C VAL A 106 1.35 3.06 16.92
N HIS A 107 0.06 2.91 17.24
CA HIS A 107 -0.85 4.04 17.43
C HIS A 107 -0.49 4.91 18.63
N ARG A 108 -0.08 4.30 19.75
CA ARG A 108 0.42 5.05 20.92
C ARG A 108 1.64 5.91 20.57
N CYS A 109 2.46 5.44 19.63
CA CYS A 109 3.57 6.17 19.05
C CYS A 109 3.18 7.08 17.86
N LYS A 110 1.88 7.29 17.61
CA LYS A 110 1.29 8.15 16.54
C LYS A 110 1.52 7.66 15.11
N GLY A 111 2.07 6.46 14.94
CA GLY A 111 2.34 5.86 13.63
C GLY A 111 1.09 5.32 12.93
N LEU A 112 1.31 4.80 11.72
CA LEU A 112 0.34 4.01 10.96
C LEU A 112 0.66 2.53 11.13
N ALA A 113 -0.36 1.74 11.48
CA ALA A 113 -0.28 0.29 11.50
C ALA A 113 -0.75 -0.27 10.16
N VAL A 114 0.16 -0.90 9.42
CA VAL A 114 -0.11 -1.46 8.09
C VAL A 114 -0.04 -2.98 8.14
N LEU A 115 -1.08 -3.68 7.67
CA LEU A 115 -1.02 -5.13 7.44
C LEU A 115 -0.29 -5.39 6.12
N ALA A 116 0.95 -5.85 6.20
CA ALA A 116 1.81 -6.09 5.05
C ALA A 116 1.46 -7.40 4.33
N HIS A 117 1.57 -7.39 3.00
CA HIS A 117 1.46 -8.52 2.06
C HIS A 117 0.52 -9.67 2.50
N PRO A 118 -0.77 -9.40 2.78
CA PRO A 118 -1.68 -10.41 3.30
C PRO A 118 -1.85 -11.61 2.36
N ALA A 119 -1.63 -11.45 1.05
CA ALA A 119 -1.60 -12.57 0.10
C ALA A 119 -0.45 -13.56 0.37
N TRP A 120 0.77 -13.05 0.62
CA TRP A 120 1.92 -13.90 0.98
C TRP A 120 1.66 -14.56 2.34
N SER A 121 1.30 -13.76 3.34
CA SER A 121 1.00 -14.22 4.70
C SER A 121 -0.26 -15.09 4.82
N LEU A 122 -1.04 -15.24 3.74
CA LEU A 122 -2.32 -15.95 3.68
C LEU A 122 -3.31 -15.46 4.75
N ASN A 123 -3.30 -14.16 5.03
CA ASN A 123 -4.27 -13.56 5.92
C ASN A 123 -5.66 -13.65 5.30
N THR A 124 -6.61 -14.12 6.10
CA THR A 124 -8.02 -14.18 5.73
C THR A 124 -8.75 -12.96 6.27
N ALA A 125 -9.87 -12.59 5.63
CA ALA A 125 -10.76 -11.56 6.15
C ALA A 125 -11.24 -11.88 7.59
N GLN A 126 -11.44 -13.15 7.94
CA GLN A 126 -11.84 -13.56 9.30
C GLN A 126 -10.71 -13.41 10.33
N GLN A 127 -9.45 -13.54 9.93
CA GLN A 127 -8.30 -13.22 10.80
C GLN A 127 -8.18 -11.72 11.00
N ALA A 128 -8.27 -10.95 9.91
CA ALA A 128 -8.23 -9.49 9.98
C ALA A 128 -9.38 -8.89 10.80
N ALA A 129 -10.59 -9.48 10.73
CA ALA A 129 -11.76 -9.06 11.53
C ALA A 129 -11.55 -9.17 13.06
N LYS A 130 -10.54 -9.91 13.52
CA LYS A 130 -10.20 -10.03 14.95
C LYS A 130 -9.27 -8.91 15.42
N LEU A 131 -8.72 -8.13 14.50
CA LEU A 131 -7.82 -7.02 14.78
C LEU A 131 -8.59 -5.70 14.63
N SER A 132 -8.25 -4.74 15.47
CA SER A 132 -8.78 -3.38 15.42
C SER A 132 -7.64 -2.40 15.22
N GLY A 133 -7.86 -1.35 14.42
CA GLY A 133 -6.86 -0.29 14.23
C GLY A 133 -5.86 -0.50 13.09
N ILE A 134 -6.08 -1.46 12.18
CA ILE A 134 -5.28 -1.51 10.94
C ILE A 134 -5.66 -0.28 10.09
N ASP A 135 -4.71 0.61 9.83
CA ASP A 135 -4.92 1.83 9.05
C ASP A 135 -4.90 1.56 7.54
N ALA A 136 -4.03 0.65 7.10
CA ALA A 136 -3.82 0.33 5.70
C ALA A 136 -3.39 -1.13 5.49
N THR A 137 -3.45 -1.59 4.24
CA THR A 137 -2.90 -2.88 3.84
C THR A 137 -2.26 -2.77 2.46
N GLU A 138 -1.31 -3.65 2.17
CA GLU A 138 -0.69 -3.73 0.86
C GLU A 138 -1.60 -4.46 -0.13
N ILE A 139 -2.13 -3.72 -1.11
CA ILE A 139 -2.81 -4.31 -2.28
C ILE A 139 -1.79 -4.98 -3.22
N TYR A 140 -0.56 -4.48 -3.25
CA TYR A 140 0.54 -5.03 -4.03
C TYR A 140 1.86 -4.96 -3.26
N ASN A 141 2.67 -6.02 -3.36
CA ASN A 141 3.99 -6.15 -2.74
C ASN A 141 4.99 -6.75 -3.75
N SER A 142 6.09 -6.05 -4.06
CA SER A 142 7.00 -6.45 -5.16
C SER A 142 7.85 -7.69 -4.87
N VAL A 143 8.41 -7.83 -3.66
CA VAL A 143 9.22 -9.02 -3.31
C VAL A 143 8.37 -10.30 -3.32
N SER A 144 7.07 -10.19 -3.06
CA SER A 144 6.14 -11.30 -3.17
C SER A 144 5.95 -11.81 -4.61
N ASP A 145 6.30 -11.03 -5.63
CA ASP A 145 6.41 -11.47 -7.04
C ASP A 145 7.80 -12.03 -7.35
N ALA A 146 8.83 -11.27 -6.98
CA ALA A 146 10.22 -11.54 -7.29
C ALA A 146 10.78 -12.78 -6.57
N GLY A 147 10.31 -13.01 -5.35
CA GLY A 147 10.68 -14.14 -4.51
C GLY A 147 9.81 -15.38 -4.73
N GLU A 148 9.99 -16.35 -3.84
CA GLU A 148 9.42 -17.69 -3.98
C GLU A 148 7.93 -17.79 -3.64
N SER A 149 7.30 -16.72 -3.14
CA SER A 149 5.88 -16.77 -2.74
C SER A 149 4.94 -16.71 -3.95
N SER A 150 5.32 -15.98 -5.01
CA SER A 150 4.52 -15.70 -6.21
C SER A 150 3.10 -15.20 -5.89
N ARG A 151 2.98 -14.36 -4.85
CA ARG A 151 1.71 -13.82 -4.34
C ARG A 151 1.77 -12.30 -4.12
N PRO A 152 2.10 -11.51 -5.16
CA PRO A 152 2.24 -10.07 -5.00
C PRO A 152 0.94 -9.31 -4.79
N TYR A 153 -0.20 -9.88 -5.20
CA TYR A 153 -1.46 -9.15 -5.30
C TYR A 153 -2.48 -9.62 -4.27
N SER A 154 -2.96 -8.70 -3.45
CA SER A 154 -3.88 -8.93 -2.33
C SER A 154 -5.35 -8.62 -2.65
N GLY A 155 -5.74 -8.55 -3.92
CA GLY A 155 -7.10 -8.18 -4.32
C GLY A 155 -8.19 -9.04 -3.70
N ASP A 156 -7.99 -10.36 -3.65
CA ASP A 156 -8.94 -11.30 -3.04
C ASP A 156 -9.14 -11.01 -1.55
N PHE A 157 -8.05 -10.78 -0.80
CA PHE A 157 -8.11 -10.39 0.60
C PHE A 157 -8.88 -9.06 0.77
N VAL A 158 -8.54 -8.05 -0.03
CA VAL A 158 -9.17 -6.72 0.03
C VAL A 158 -10.66 -6.79 -0.27
N ASP A 159 -11.05 -7.49 -1.33
CA ASP A 159 -12.46 -7.59 -1.73
C ASP A 159 -13.30 -8.42 -0.74
N THR A 160 -12.75 -9.52 -0.23
CA THR A 160 -13.45 -10.35 0.75
C THR A 160 -13.53 -9.69 2.12
N ALA A 161 -12.54 -8.88 2.50
CA ALA A 161 -12.58 -8.04 3.71
C ALA A 161 -13.63 -6.91 3.57
N ALA A 162 -13.67 -6.23 2.42
CA ALA A 162 -14.66 -5.19 2.14
C ALA A 162 -16.10 -5.74 2.13
N CYS A 163 -16.31 -6.96 1.65
CA CYS A 163 -17.60 -7.66 1.77
C CYS A 163 -18.04 -7.87 3.22
N GLN A 164 -17.11 -7.89 4.18
CA GLN A 164 -17.38 -8.00 5.63
C GLN A 164 -17.41 -6.63 6.34
N GLY A 165 -17.34 -5.52 5.59
CA GLY A 165 -17.32 -4.17 6.12
C GLY A 165 -15.97 -3.70 6.65
N LEU A 166 -14.89 -4.42 6.37
CA LEU A 166 -13.53 -4.02 6.71
C LEU A 166 -12.93 -3.24 5.54
N PHE A 167 -12.59 -1.98 5.77
CA PHE A 167 -12.09 -1.08 4.74
C PHE A 167 -10.73 -0.53 5.14
N TYR A 168 -9.73 -0.73 4.28
CA TYR A 168 -8.36 -0.30 4.49
C TYR A 168 -7.93 0.66 3.38
N SER A 169 -7.06 1.61 3.72
CA SER A 169 -6.26 2.29 2.70
C SER A 169 -5.40 1.26 1.97
N LEU A 170 -5.27 1.40 0.65
CA LEU A 170 -4.62 0.38 -0.20
C LEU A 170 -3.25 0.87 -0.68
N LEU A 171 -2.17 0.33 -0.11
CA LEU A 171 -0.80 0.68 -0.46
C LEU A 171 -0.20 -0.29 -1.48
N ALA A 172 0.71 0.20 -2.32
CA ALA A 172 1.56 -0.66 -3.12
C ALA A 172 3.00 -0.29 -2.79
N ASP A 173 3.77 -1.29 -2.38
CA ASP A 173 5.12 -1.12 -1.87
C ASP A 173 6.02 -2.24 -2.39
N ASP A 174 7.33 -2.02 -2.28
CA ASP A 174 8.31 -2.95 -2.82
C ASP A 174 8.64 -4.09 -1.87
N ASP A 175 8.75 -3.79 -0.57
CA ASP A 175 9.27 -4.73 0.43
C ASP A 175 10.65 -5.27 0.00
N ALA A 176 11.45 -4.35 -0.54
CA ALA A 176 12.70 -4.70 -1.21
C ALA A 176 13.73 -5.20 -0.20
N HIS A 177 14.31 -6.36 -0.49
CA HIS A 177 15.44 -6.96 0.21
C HIS A 177 16.70 -6.97 -0.65
N PHE A 178 16.58 -6.70 -1.95
CA PHE A 178 17.69 -6.63 -2.92
C PHE A 178 18.43 -7.97 -3.04
N TYR A 179 17.74 -9.11 -2.92
CA TYR A 179 18.37 -10.43 -2.98
C TYR A 179 19.04 -10.69 -4.33
N ASP A 180 18.37 -10.31 -5.42
CA ASP A 180 18.87 -10.45 -6.78
C ASP A 180 18.69 -9.18 -7.64
N GLY A 181 18.18 -8.09 -7.04
CA GLY A 181 17.92 -6.82 -7.72
C GLY A 181 16.64 -6.82 -8.57
N SER A 182 15.66 -7.66 -8.21
CA SER A 182 14.37 -7.75 -8.89
C SER A 182 13.18 -7.34 -8.04
N ASP A 183 13.38 -6.85 -6.81
CA ASP A 183 12.31 -6.49 -5.88
C ASP A 183 12.19 -4.97 -5.62
N GLU A 184 13.14 -4.16 -6.07
CA GLU A 184 13.20 -2.73 -5.81
C GLU A 184 12.58 -1.85 -6.91
N THR A 185 12.00 -0.71 -6.50
CA THR A 185 11.55 0.40 -7.36
C THR A 185 10.43 0.05 -8.34
N LYS A 186 9.57 -0.89 -7.97
CA LYS A 186 8.51 -1.45 -8.83
C LYS A 186 7.12 -0.97 -8.46
N ALA A 187 6.87 -0.67 -7.19
CA ALA A 187 5.59 -0.24 -6.67
C ALA A 187 5.75 0.91 -5.67
N TRP A 188 4.74 1.79 -5.60
CA TRP A 188 4.73 2.96 -4.73
C TRP A 188 3.35 3.56 -4.60
N ILE A 189 3.20 4.52 -3.70
CA ILE A 189 2.06 5.45 -3.68
C ILE A 189 2.45 6.83 -4.22
N MET A 190 1.47 7.50 -4.83
CA MET A 190 1.56 8.90 -5.26
C MET A 190 0.70 9.78 -4.35
N LEU A 191 1.31 10.36 -3.32
CA LEU A 191 0.63 11.05 -2.22
C LEU A 191 0.54 12.55 -2.44
N GLU A 192 -0.65 13.13 -2.35
CA GLU A 192 -0.83 14.59 -2.32
C GLU A 192 -0.51 15.13 -0.94
N ALA A 193 0.53 15.97 -0.89
CA ALA A 193 0.92 16.73 0.28
C ALA A 193 1.69 17.98 -0.15
N GLY A 194 1.75 18.99 0.73
CA GLY A 194 2.54 20.20 0.48
C GLY A 194 4.04 19.90 0.38
N GLU A 195 4.78 20.75 -0.33
CA GLU A 195 6.24 20.62 -0.53
C GLU A 195 7.04 20.58 0.77
N ASN A 196 6.53 21.22 1.83
CA ASN A 196 7.15 21.25 3.16
C ASN A 196 6.35 20.45 4.20
N ALA A 197 5.55 19.47 3.77
CA ALA A 197 4.72 18.69 4.67
C ALA A 197 5.58 17.94 5.70
N SER A 198 5.23 18.07 6.97
CA SER A 198 5.82 17.29 8.07
C SER A 198 5.43 15.81 7.99
N ASP A 199 6.13 14.93 8.72
CA ASP A 199 5.79 13.50 8.77
C ASP A 199 4.34 13.28 9.19
N GLU A 200 3.88 14.01 10.22
CA GLU A 200 2.50 13.97 10.68
C GLU A 200 1.49 14.31 9.58
N GLU A 201 1.81 15.29 8.72
CA GLU A 201 0.97 15.67 7.60
C GLU A 201 0.97 14.63 6.48
N LEU A 202 2.10 13.96 6.22
CA LEU A 202 2.16 12.82 5.30
C LEU A 202 1.30 11.66 5.80
N LEU A 203 1.45 11.27 7.08
CA LEU A 203 0.66 10.19 7.67
C LEU A 203 -0.84 10.54 7.68
N ARG A 204 -1.20 11.80 7.98
CA ARG A 204 -2.59 12.27 7.89
C ARG A 204 -3.13 12.16 6.46
N ALA A 205 -2.36 12.56 5.45
CA ALA A 205 -2.77 12.46 4.05
C ALA A 205 -2.98 10.99 3.61
N ILE A 206 -2.19 10.05 4.14
CA ILE A 206 -2.39 8.60 3.91
C ILE A 206 -3.69 8.13 4.57
N ARG A 207 -3.97 8.51 5.83
CA ARG A 207 -5.25 8.18 6.50
C ARG A 207 -6.47 8.77 5.79
N GLU A 208 -6.32 9.93 5.16
CA GLU A 208 -7.35 10.61 4.37
C GLU A 208 -7.44 10.08 2.92
N GLU A 209 -6.65 9.06 2.56
CA GLU A 209 -6.62 8.44 1.23
C GLU A 209 -6.39 9.47 0.11
N LYS A 210 -5.51 10.44 0.34
CA LYS A 210 -5.07 11.46 -0.65
C LYS A 210 -3.99 10.92 -1.58
N PHE A 211 -4.11 9.68 -2.01
CA PHE A 211 -3.13 9.02 -2.86
C PHE A 211 -3.79 7.96 -3.75
N TYR A 212 -3.02 7.48 -4.72
CA TYR A 212 -3.27 6.22 -5.41
C TYR A 212 -2.01 5.36 -5.35
N ALA A 213 -2.19 4.05 -5.36
CA ALA A 213 -1.11 3.07 -5.40
C ALA A 213 -0.83 2.66 -6.85
N THR A 214 0.43 2.41 -7.22
CA THR A 214 0.80 2.20 -8.63
C THR A 214 2.16 1.53 -8.85
N GLN A 215 2.35 0.98 -10.05
CA GLN A 215 3.62 0.55 -10.64
C GLN A 215 4.06 1.43 -11.83
N GLY A 216 3.36 2.55 -12.05
CA GLY A 216 3.56 3.46 -13.17
C GLY A 216 2.27 4.17 -13.60
N PRO A 217 1.17 3.46 -13.90
CA PRO A 217 -0.06 4.10 -14.37
C PRO A 217 -0.65 5.05 -13.33
N GLU A 218 -1.28 6.12 -13.79
CA GLU A 218 -2.01 7.03 -12.92
C GLU A 218 -3.48 6.61 -12.82
N ILE A 219 -4.10 6.70 -11.64
CA ILE A 219 -5.53 6.39 -11.47
C ILE A 219 -6.19 7.32 -10.44
N HIS A 220 -7.38 7.80 -10.77
CA HIS A 220 -8.21 8.61 -9.91
C HIS A 220 -9.65 8.14 -9.97
N ILE A 221 -10.25 7.90 -8.80
CA ILE A 221 -11.64 7.46 -8.69
C ILE A 221 -12.49 8.54 -8.01
N ARG A 222 -13.65 8.82 -8.58
CA ARG A 222 -14.64 9.75 -8.01
C ARG A 222 -16.04 9.17 -8.14
N ARG A 223 -16.86 9.40 -7.12
CA ARG A 223 -18.30 9.11 -7.14
C ARG A 223 -19.09 10.41 -7.19
N GLU A 224 -20.09 10.45 -8.06
CA GLU A 224 -21.15 11.46 -8.09
C GLU A 224 -22.51 10.73 -8.08
N LYS A 225 -23.24 10.81 -6.96
CA LYS A 225 -24.49 10.05 -6.76
C LYS A 225 -24.27 8.53 -6.97
N ASN A 226 -24.89 7.94 -7.99
CA ASN A 226 -24.77 6.52 -8.34
C ASN A 226 -23.74 6.27 -9.45
N GLU A 227 -23.09 7.30 -9.98
CA GLU A 227 -22.07 7.15 -11.02
C GLU A 227 -20.67 7.18 -10.39
N VAL A 228 -19.81 6.25 -10.81
CA VAL A 228 -18.42 6.17 -10.39
C VAL A 228 -17.55 6.27 -11.63
N THR A 229 -16.72 7.30 -11.67
CA THR A 229 -15.80 7.61 -12.77
C THR A 229 -14.37 7.32 -12.34
N VAL A 230 -13.63 6.66 -13.24
CA VAL A 230 -12.18 6.56 -13.20
C VAL A 230 -11.59 7.44 -14.30
N ASN A 231 -10.60 8.27 -13.96
CA ASN A 231 -9.68 8.89 -14.91
C ASN A 231 -8.28 8.33 -14.66
N CYS A 232 -7.53 8.04 -15.72
CA CYS A 232 -6.23 7.40 -15.62
C CYS A 232 -5.31 7.83 -16.77
N SER A 233 -4.02 7.52 -16.63
CA SER A 233 -3.10 7.54 -17.78
C SER A 233 -3.57 6.53 -18.85
N PRO A 234 -3.10 6.59 -20.10
CA PRO A 234 -3.49 5.63 -21.13
C PRO A 234 -3.21 4.18 -20.71
N VAL A 235 -4.25 3.34 -20.69
CA VAL A 235 -4.17 1.93 -20.26
C VAL A 235 -4.89 0.96 -21.23
N SER A 236 -4.65 -0.34 -21.05
CA SER A 236 -5.29 -1.40 -21.85
C SER A 236 -6.57 -1.94 -21.20
N ARG A 237 -6.71 -1.80 -19.87
CA ARG A 237 -7.86 -2.26 -19.10
C ARG A 237 -8.16 -1.33 -17.92
N ILE A 238 -9.44 -1.07 -17.68
CA ILE A 238 -9.95 -0.48 -16.44
C ILE A 238 -11.00 -1.44 -15.87
N SER A 239 -10.88 -1.83 -14.60
CA SER A 239 -11.79 -2.76 -13.94
C SER A 239 -12.32 -2.16 -12.64
N PHE A 240 -13.61 -2.34 -12.36
CA PHE A 240 -14.27 -1.95 -11.12
C PHE A 240 -14.62 -3.20 -10.33
N PHE A 241 -14.33 -3.16 -9.03
CA PHE A 241 -14.54 -4.26 -8.08
C PHE A 241 -15.47 -3.79 -6.97
N SER A 242 -16.41 -4.64 -6.59
CA SER A 242 -17.42 -4.39 -5.55
C SER A 242 -17.86 -5.73 -4.95
N ASN A 243 -18.82 -5.71 -4.02
CA ASN A 243 -19.50 -6.92 -3.56
C ASN A 243 -20.45 -7.53 -4.61
N ALA A 244 -20.45 -7.01 -5.85
CA ALA A 244 -21.20 -7.60 -6.95
C ALA A 244 -20.43 -8.72 -7.64
N VAL A 245 -21.00 -9.94 -7.63
CA VAL A 245 -20.49 -11.07 -8.42
C VAL A 245 -20.56 -10.76 -9.92
N TRP A 246 -21.57 -9.98 -10.33
CA TRP A 246 -21.71 -9.47 -11.68
C TRP A 246 -22.53 -8.18 -11.67
N ALA A 247 -22.08 -7.20 -12.45
CA ALA A 247 -22.80 -5.99 -12.80
C ALA A 247 -22.30 -5.50 -14.16
N PRO A 248 -23.12 -4.79 -14.95
CA PRO A 248 -22.65 -4.17 -16.20
C PRO A 248 -21.55 -3.14 -15.92
N GLU A 249 -20.77 -2.78 -16.96
CA GLU A 249 -19.78 -1.70 -16.89
C GLU A 249 -18.63 -1.92 -15.88
N ARG A 250 -18.46 -3.14 -15.35
CA ARG A 250 -17.36 -3.46 -14.43
C ARG A 250 -16.02 -3.69 -15.12
N GLY A 251 -16.01 -4.09 -16.39
CA GLY A 251 -14.77 -4.36 -17.14
C GLY A 251 -14.72 -3.59 -18.45
N HIS A 252 -13.70 -2.76 -18.61
CA HIS A 252 -13.44 -1.97 -19.83
C HIS A 252 -12.10 -2.40 -20.42
N ARG A 253 -12.08 -2.75 -21.70
CA ARG A 253 -10.86 -3.17 -22.42
C ARG A 253 -10.72 -2.38 -23.72
N GLY A 254 -9.51 -1.99 -24.05
CA GLY A 254 -9.23 -1.20 -25.24
C GLY A 254 -7.76 -0.87 -25.36
N ASN A 255 -7.43 0.08 -26.24
CA ASN A 255 -6.08 0.62 -26.38
C ASN A 255 -6.10 2.10 -26.00
N GLY A 256 -5.26 2.49 -25.04
CA GLY A 256 -5.14 3.88 -24.60
C GLY A 256 -6.40 4.42 -23.93
N LEU A 257 -7.12 3.58 -23.18
CA LEU A 257 -8.23 4.02 -22.34
C LEU A 257 -7.72 5.03 -21.31
N THR A 258 -8.39 6.16 -21.16
CA THR A 258 -8.05 7.19 -20.15
C THR A 258 -9.19 7.48 -19.19
N LYS A 259 -10.36 6.89 -19.44
CA LYS A 259 -11.57 7.06 -18.64
C LYS A 259 -12.45 5.83 -18.72
N ALA A 260 -13.09 5.49 -17.62
CA ALA A 260 -14.21 4.57 -17.58
C ALA A 260 -15.25 5.03 -16.57
N VAL A 261 -16.49 4.60 -16.76
CA VAL A 261 -17.61 4.90 -15.87
C VAL A 261 -18.32 3.59 -15.56
N CYS A 262 -18.83 3.47 -14.35
CA CYS A 262 -19.81 2.46 -14.01
C CYS A 262 -20.87 3.01 -13.06
N HIS A 263 -22.02 2.34 -13.04
CA HIS A 263 -23.11 2.68 -12.13
C HIS A 263 -23.15 1.74 -10.92
N VAL A 264 -23.45 2.32 -9.76
CA VAL A 264 -23.59 1.63 -8.48
C VAL A 264 -24.97 1.02 -8.37
N GLU A 265 -25.02 -0.27 -8.03
CA GLU A 265 -26.26 -1.00 -7.74
C GLU A 265 -26.75 -0.70 -6.30
N PRO A 266 -28.07 -0.72 -6.03
CA PRO A 266 -28.61 -0.29 -4.73
C PRO A 266 -28.13 -1.07 -3.50
N TRP A 267 -27.61 -2.29 -3.69
CA TRP A 267 -27.14 -3.21 -2.64
C TRP A 267 -25.61 -3.29 -2.56
N GLU A 268 -24.89 -2.56 -3.40
CA GLU A 268 -23.44 -2.51 -3.30
C GLU A 268 -23.02 -1.70 -2.07
N THR A 269 -22.05 -2.23 -1.33
CA THR A 269 -21.53 -1.63 -0.10
C THR A 269 -20.20 -0.92 -0.33
N PHE A 270 -19.49 -1.27 -1.40
CA PHE A 270 -18.24 -0.64 -1.78
C PHE A 270 -17.99 -0.69 -3.29
N ILE A 271 -17.08 0.17 -3.75
CA ILE A 271 -16.50 0.06 -5.08
C ILE A 271 -15.05 0.56 -5.08
N ARG A 272 -14.17 -0.15 -5.77
CA ARG A 272 -12.79 0.28 -6.07
C ARG A 272 -12.49 0.02 -7.54
N ALA A 273 -11.39 0.55 -8.04
CA ALA A 273 -11.00 0.35 -9.42
C ALA A 273 -9.50 0.07 -9.58
N GLU A 274 -9.18 -0.57 -10.69
CA GLU A 274 -7.82 -0.83 -11.13
C GLU A 274 -7.65 -0.44 -12.60
N ALA A 275 -6.46 0.05 -12.93
CA ALA A 275 -6.03 0.33 -14.28
C ALA A 275 -4.81 -0.54 -14.60
N THR A 276 -4.78 -1.18 -15.78
CA THR A 276 -3.66 -2.01 -16.24
C THR A 276 -3.16 -1.49 -17.59
N ASP A 277 -1.90 -1.07 -17.67
CA ASP A 277 -1.32 -0.57 -18.91
C ASP A 277 -1.06 -1.67 -19.96
N ALA A 278 -0.42 -1.30 -21.08
CA ALA A 278 -0.11 -2.25 -22.15
C ALA A 278 1.08 -3.18 -21.82
N GLN A 279 1.85 -2.90 -20.78
CA GLN A 279 2.96 -3.73 -20.28
C GLN A 279 2.52 -4.63 -19.12
N GLY A 280 1.29 -4.50 -18.65
CA GLY A 280 0.76 -5.25 -17.52
C GLY A 280 0.98 -4.59 -16.16
N LYS A 281 1.59 -3.39 -16.11
CA LYS A 281 1.73 -2.64 -14.85
C LYS A 281 0.38 -2.11 -14.41
N MET A 282 0.19 -2.02 -13.10
CA MET A 282 -1.10 -1.72 -12.52
C MET A 282 -1.09 -0.44 -11.68
N ALA A 283 -2.29 0.13 -11.51
CA ALA A 283 -2.58 1.14 -10.52
C ALA A 283 -3.92 0.83 -9.83
N TRP A 284 -4.00 1.13 -8.54
CA TRP A 284 -5.11 0.79 -7.66
C TRP A 284 -5.67 2.05 -7.00
N SER A 285 -6.98 2.21 -7.07
CA SER A 285 -7.67 3.28 -6.37
C SER A 285 -7.93 2.93 -4.90
N ARG A 286 -8.28 3.92 -4.09
CA ARG A 286 -8.94 3.69 -2.80
C ARG A 286 -10.28 2.96 -2.95
N VAL A 287 -10.83 2.49 -1.83
CA VAL A 287 -12.17 1.91 -1.74
C VAL A 287 -13.21 3.00 -1.43
N ILE A 288 -14.13 3.26 -2.35
CA ILE A 288 -15.28 4.12 -2.09
C ILE A 288 -16.32 3.31 -1.32
N ARG A 289 -16.58 3.72 -0.07
CA ARG A 289 -17.65 3.17 0.76
C ARG A 289 -19.00 3.72 0.28
N LEU A 290 -20.00 2.85 0.11
CA LEU A 290 -21.30 3.20 -0.47
C LEU A 290 -22.45 3.31 0.55
N VAL A 291 -22.23 2.79 1.76
CA VAL A 291 -23.13 2.83 2.92
C VAL A 291 -22.91 4.04 3.81
#